data_AF-Q0W586-F1
#
_entry.id   AF-Q0W586-F1
#
_cell.length_a   1.000
_cell.length_b   1.000
_cell.length_c   1.000
_cell.angle_alpha   90.00
_cell.angle_beta   90.00
_cell.angle_gamma   90.00
#
_symmetry.space_group_name_H-M   'P 1'
#
loop_
_entity.id
_entity.type
_entity.pdbx_description
1 polymer ?
#
loop_
_entity_poly.entity_id
_entity_poly.type
_entity_poly.pdbx_seq_one_letter_code
_entity_poly.pdbx_strand_id
1 'polypeptide(L)'
;MTAPNENKEHQKSKKDEEFLANLAKMAESDRGGMAILKRNAGNTIAESRGAMKTFYSLLPYGISDSPYEEIYFLIATLYGHNKYRFTGDFGQTMKLVRESSNSESIDQRVSTLLDSEFNIVDGIKPGGGELAYRLRQCVKLASGHEIGVDWYRLLQDLKYWGYPEKRVQKRWARSYFGYGKPVESETKESKEEAKA
;
A
#
# COMPACT_ATOMS: atom_id res chain seq x y z
N MET A 1 32.36 19.39 -6.01
CA MET A 1 30.99 19.58 -6.54
C MET A 1 30.72 18.44 -7.50
N THR A 2 30.00 17.42 -7.04
CA THR A 2 29.53 16.31 -7.89
C THR A 2 28.08 16.11 -7.51
N ALA A 3 27.17 16.41 -8.44
CA ALA A 3 25.74 16.30 -8.26
C ALA A 3 25.36 14.86 -7.89
N PRO A 4 24.47 14.62 -6.90
CA PRO A 4 23.92 13.29 -6.69
C PRO A 4 22.98 12.97 -7.86
N ASN A 5 23.28 11.85 -8.52
CA ASN A 5 22.59 11.30 -9.66
C ASN A 5 21.13 10.98 -9.33
N GLU A 6 20.19 11.79 -9.81
CA GLU A 6 18.73 11.66 -9.64
C GLU A 6 18.09 10.53 -10.47
N ASN A 7 18.84 9.48 -10.83
CA ASN A 7 18.38 8.42 -11.74
C ASN A 7 18.35 7.03 -11.09
N LYS A 8 17.59 6.89 -10.00
CA LYS A 8 17.23 5.59 -9.38
C LYS A 8 15.71 5.48 -9.20
N GLU A 9 14.94 5.69 -10.26
CA GLU A 9 13.56 5.23 -10.28
C GLU A 9 13.51 3.71 -10.50
N HIS A 10 13.20 3.00 -9.42
CA HIS A 10 12.43 1.77 -9.36
C HIS A 10 12.85 0.59 -10.27
N GLN A 11 13.99 -0.04 -10.00
CA GLN A 11 14.05 -1.47 -10.28
C GLN A 11 13.17 -2.16 -9.24
N LYS A 12 11.97 -2.59 -9.65
CA LYS A 12 11.04 -3.27 -8.77
C LYS A 12 11.72 -4.50 -8.17
N SER A 13 11.54 -4.71 -6.87
CA SER A 13 12.11 -5.86 -6.19
C SER A 13 11.43 -7.11 -6.74
N LYS A 14 12.19 -7.98 -7.43
CA LYS A 14 11.67 -9.23 -7.99
C LYS A 14 10.92 -10.07 -6.94
N LYS A 15 11.42 -10.06 -5.70
CA LYS A 15 10.81 -10.73 -4.55
C LYS A 15 9.44 -10.15 -4.18
N ASP A 16 9.28 -8.83 -4.27
CA ASP A 16 8.01 -8.18 -3.96
C ASP A 16 6.96 -8.46 -5.04
N GLU A 17 7.38 -8.49 -6.30
CA GLU A 17 6.52 -8.85 -7.42
C GLU A 17 6.09 -10.32 -7.34
N GLU A 18 7.02 -11.22 -7.06
CA GLU A 18 6.74 -12.65 -6.92
C GLU A 18 5.75 -12.92 -5.76
N PHE A 19 5.95 -12.27 -4.62
CA PHE A 19 5.01 -12.34 -3.50
C PHE A 19 3.60 -11.89 -3.88
N LEU A 20 3.47 -10.75 -4.57
CA LEU A 20 2.17 -10.23 -4.99
C LEU A 20 1.53 -11.11 -6.08
N ALA A 21 2.33 -11.72 -6.96
CA ALA A 21 1.85 -12.69 -7.94
C ALA A 21 1.30 -13.95 -7.26
N ASN A 22 2.00 -14.48 -6.25
CA ASN A 22 1.54 -15.61 -5.45
C ASN A 22 0.24 -15.28 -4.71
N LEU A 23 0.13 -14.08 -4.12
CA LEU A 23 -1.09 -13.59 -3.48
C LEU A 23 -2.26 -13.48 -4.46
N ALA A 24 -2.03 -12.92 -5.64
CA ALA A 24 -3.05 -12.80 -6.68
C ALA A 24 -3.58 -14.17 -7.12
N LYS A 25 -2.66 -15.12 -7.37
CA LYS A 25 -3.02 -16.51 -7.70
C LYS A 25 -3.84 -17.16 -6.59
N MET A 26 -3.43 -17.02 -5.33
CA MET A 26 -4.17 -17.57 -4.18
C MET A 26 -5.58 -16.96 -4.07
N ALA A 27 -5.74 -15.66 -4.29
CA ALA A 27 -7.05 -15.01 -4.23
C ALA A 27 -8.04 -15.58 -5.26
N GLU A 28 -7.54 -16.07 -6.40
CA GLU A 28 -8.34 -16.69 -7.46
C GLU A 28 -8.63 -18.16 -7.17
N SER A 29 -7.63 -18.92 -6.72
CA SER A 29 -7.72 -20.39 -6.63
C SER A 29 -8.01 -20.96 -5.25
N ASP A 30 -7.74 -20.22 -4.16
CA ASP A 30 -7.90 -20.68 -2.78
C ASP A 30 -8.63 -19.66 -1.91
N ARG A 31 -9.97 -19.68 -2.01
CA ARG A 31 -10.86 -18.85 -1.18
C ARG A 31 -10.73 -19.14 0.31
N GLY A 32 -10.39 -20.38 0.69
CA GLY A 32 -10.24 -20.80 2.08
C GLY A 32 -9.01 -20.16 2.72
N GLY A 33 -7.86 -20.28 2.05
CA GLY A 33 -6.61 -19.61 2.43
C GLY A 33 -6.78 -18.10 2.52
N MET A 34 -7.40 -17.48 1.52
CA MET A 34 -7.67 -16.04 1.54
C MET A 34 -8.60 -15.63 2.69
N ALA A 35 -9.63 -16.43 3.01
CA ALA A 35 -10.50 -16.16 4.15
C ALA A 35 -9.75 -16.24 5.50
N ILE A 36 -8.81 -17.16 5.65
CA ILE A 36 -7.95 -17.27 6.84
C ILE A 36 -7.08 -16.00 6.98
N LEU A 37 -6.43 -15.56 5.90
CA LEU A 37 -5.61 -14.34 5.92
C LEU A 37 -6.45 -13.12 6.28
N LYS A 38 -7.60 -12.92 5.64
CA LYS A 38 -8.49 -11.76 5.92
C LYS A 38 -8.92 -11.64 7.38
N ARG A 39 -9.12 -12.77 8.07
CA ARG A 39 -9.53 -12.81 9.49
C ARG A 39 -8.43 -12.30 10.42
N ASN A 40 -7.17 -12.33 9.98
CA ASN A 40 -6.00 -11.90 10.75
C ASN A 40 -5.56 -10.47 10.41
N ALA A 41 -6.37 -9.71 9.66
CA ALA A 41 -6.04 -8.33 9.29
C ALA A 41 -5.91 -7.43 10.53
N GLY A 42 -4.74 -6.81 10.67
CA GLY A 42 -4.37 -5.95 11.80
C GLY A 42 -3.60 -6.65 12.92
N ASN A 43 -3.49 -7.98 12.87
CA ASN A 43 -2.68 -8.75 13.82
C ASN A 43 -1.25 -8.91 13.30
N THR A 44 -0.32 -9.14 14.22
CA THR A 44 1.04 -9.63 13.91
C THR A 44 1.02 -11.12 13.54
N ILE A 45 2.14 -11.64 13.04
CA ILE A 45 2.29 -13.08 12.76
C ILE A 45 2.11 -13.89 14.04
N ALA A 46 2.70 -13.43 15.15
CA ALA A 46 2.63 -14.10 16.46
C ALA A 46 1.20 -14.15 17.05
N GLU A 47 0.39 -13.12 16.80
CA GLU A 47 -1.02 -13.06 17.22
C GLU A 47 -1.96 -13.83 16.27
N SER A 48 -1.46 -14.25 15.10
CA SER A 48 -2.28 -14.84 14.07
C SER A 48 -2.79 -16.24 14.45
N ARG A 49 -4.03 -16.55 14.06
CA ARG A 49 -4.65 -17.85 14.30
C ARG A 49 -4.80 -18.61 12.98
N GLY A 50 -3.99 -19.65 12.82
CA GLY A 50 -4.03 -20.57 11.68
C GLY A 50 -3.54 -19.98 10.36
N ALA A 51 -2.98 -18.76 10.35
CA ALA A 51 -2.56 -18.08 9.13
C ALA A 51 -1.13 -18.40 8.69
N MET A 52 -0.27 -18.86 9.61
CA MET A 52 1.16 -19.08 9.34
C MET A 52 1.37 -20.00 8.13
N LYS A 53 0.75 -21.19 8.11
CA LYS A 53 0.89 -22.14 6.98
C LYS A 53 0.56 -21.48 5.64
N THR A 54 -0.58 -20.80 5.57
CA THR A 54 -1.04 -20.11 4.36
C THR A 54 -0.07 -19.00 3.97
N PHE A 55 0.33 -18.17 4.93
CA PHE A 55 1.26 -17.07 4.70
C PHE A 55 2.64 -17.52 4.22
N TYR A 56 3.28 -18.46 4.90
CA TYR A 56 4.62 -18.92 4.53
C TYR A 56 4.64 -19.66 3.18
N SER A 57 3.52 -20.25 2.74
CA SER A 57 3.41 -20.82 1.39
C SER A 57 3.39 -19.77 0.26
N LEU A 58 3.12 -18.50 0.58
CA LEU A 58 3.11 -17.39 -0.38
C LEU A 58 4.47 -16.73 -0.53
N LEU A 59 5.30 -16.80 0.51
CA LEU A 59 6.57 -16.08 0.55
C LEU A 59 7.57 -16.70 -0.44
N PRO A 60 8.14 -15.88 -1.35
CA PRO A 60 9.33 -16.25 -2.09
C PRO A 60 10.48 -16.64 -1.18
N TYR A 61 11.39 -17.46 -1.71
CA TYR A 61 12.56 -17.90 -0.97
C TYR A 61 13.41 -16.71 -0.47
N GLY A 62 13.77 -16.76 0.82
CA GLY A 62 14.59 -15.74 1.47
C GLY A 62 13.86 -14.43 1.79
N ILE A 63 12.53 -14.45 1.98
CA ILE A 63 11.76 -13.37 2.64
C ILE A 63 11.42 -13.72 4.10
N SER A 64 11.36 -14.99 4.47
CA SER A 64 10.99 -15.45 5.81
C SER A 64 11.89 -14.91 6.95
N ASP A 65 13.13 -14.51 6.65
CA ASP A 65 14.02 -13.86 7.64
C ASP A 65 14.18 -12.35 7.38
N SER A 66 13.29 -11.75 6.59
CA SER A 66 13.34 -10.33 6.25
C SER A 66 12.94 -9.48 7.45
N PRO A 67 13.57 -8.30 7.67
CA PRO A 67 13.06 -7.33 8.63
C PRO A 67 11.65 -6.83 8.28
N TYR A 68 11.16 -7.08 7.07
CA TYR A 68 9.84 -6.66 6.58
C TYR A 68 8.79 -7.77 6.61
N GLU A 69 9.09 -8.92 7.22
CA GLU A 69 8.19 -10.08 7.25
C GLU A 69 6.78 -9.74 7.74
N GLU A 70 6.67 -9.00 8.84
CA GLU A 70 5.39 -8.51 9.39
C GLU A 70 4.63 -7.59 8.41
N ILE A 71 5.35 -6.84 7.56
CA ILE A 71 4.74 -6.00 6.54
C ILE A 71 4.19 -6.86 5.39
N TYR A 72 4.91 -7.91 4.97
CA TYR A 72 4.37 -8.86 4.01
C TYR A 72 3.11 -9.54 4.56
N PHE A 73 3.13 -9.91 5.85
CA PHE A 73 1.95 -10.47 6.51
C PHE A 73 0.77 -9.49 6.52
N LEU A 74 1.02 -8.22 6.86
CA LEU A 74 0.00 -7.18 6.78
C LEU A 74 -0.57 -7.03 5.37
N ILE A 75 0.25 -6.96 4.32
CA ILE A 75 -0.23 -6.92 2.94
C ILE A 75 -1.06 -8.15 2.60
N ALA A 76 -0.62 -9.36 2.96
CA ALA A 76 -1.36 -10.59 2.71
C ALA A 76 -2.75 -10.59 3.35
N THR A 77 -2.86 -10.10 4.58
CA THR A 77 -4.15 -10.03 5.31
C THR A 77 -5.07 -8.92 4.80
N LEU A 78 -4.51 -7.82 4.26
CA LEU A 78 -5.26 -6.71 3.68
C LEU A 78 -5.74 -7.00 2.25
N TYR A 79 -4.96 -7.73 1.45
CA TYR A 79 -5.21 -7.96 0.03
C TYR A 79 -6.64 -8.44 -0.25
N GLY A 80 -7.12 -9.41 0.53
CA GLY A 80 -8.47 -9.97 0.36
C GLY A 80 -9.63 -9.04 0.73
N HIS A 81 -9.37 -7.86 1.32
CA HIS A 81 -10.39 -6.86 1.63
C HIS A 81 -10.65 -5.89 0.48
N ASN A 82 -9.79 -5.81 -0.53
CA ASN A 82 -9.98 -4.93 -1.68
C ASN A 82 -9.54 -5.60 -2.99
N LYS A 83 -10.51 -5.92 -3.84
CA LYS A 83 -10.31 -6.58 -5.15
C LYS A 83 -10.07 -5.59 -6.30
N TYR A 84 -10.34 -4.31 -6.08
CA TYR A 84 -10.28 -3.28 -7.11
C TYR A 84 -8.81 -2.91 -7.39
N ARG A 85 -8.55 -2.46 -8.61
CA ARG A 85 -7.19 -2.09 -9.08
C ARG A 85 -7.09 -0.59 -9.20
N PHE A 86 -5.93 -0.06 -8.85
CA PHE A 86 -5.60 1.35 -8.97
C PHE A 86 -4.08 1.46 -9.14
N THR A 87 -3.62 2.55 -9.77
CA THR A 87 -2.20 2.90 -9.87
C THR A 87 -2.00 4.24 -9.18
N GLY A 88 -1.16 4.26 -8.16
CA GLY A 88 -0.94 5.45 -7.33
C GLY A 88 -0.66 5.10 -5.87
N ASP A 89 -0.29 6.08 -5.07
CA ASP A 89 -0.12 5.85 -3.63
C ASP A 89 -1.45 5.79 -2.87
N PHE A 90 -1.41 5.32 -1.63
CA PHE A 90 -2.62 5.17 -0.82
C PHE A 90 -3.27 6.51 -0.45
N GLY A 91 -2.51 7.60 -0.46
CA GLY A 91 -3.07 8.96 -0.33
C GLY A 91 -3.99 9.31 -1.50
N GLN A 92 -3.61 8.95 -2.73
CA GLN A 92 -4.47 9.11 -3.92
C GLN A 92 -5.70 8.21 -3.85
N THR A 93 -5.56 6.94 -3.43
CA THR A 93 -6.71 6.05 -3.16
C THR A 93 -7.70 6.73 -2.22
N MET A 94 -7.23 7.26 -1.08
CA MET A 94 -8.10 7.90 -0.10
C MET A 94 -8.71 9.21 -0.60
N LYS A 95 -8.01 9.96 -1.46
CA LYS A 95 -8.53 11.17 -2.08
C LYS A 95 -9.77 10.87 -2.93
N LEU A 96 -9.67 9.83 -3.76
CA LEU A 96 -10.79 9.34 -4.56
C LEU A 96 -11.96 8.90 -3.66
N VAL A 97 -11.67 8.27 -2.52
CA VAL A 97 -12.71 7.87 -1.57
C VAL A 97 -13.44 9.11 -1.04
N ARG A 98 -12.72 10.15 -0.62
CA ARG A 98 -13.32 11.41 -0.18
C ARG A 98 -14.17 12.04 -1.27
N GLU A 99 -13.65 12.12 -2.49
CA GLU A 99 -14.37 12.70 -3.65
C GLU A 99 -15.65 11.92 -3.97
N SER A 100 -15.65 10.60 -3.77
CA SER A 100 -16.84 9.77 -3.96
C SER A 100 -17.88 9.87 -2.83
N SER A 101 -17.49 10.34 -1.64
CA SER A 101 -18.36 10.32 -0.45
C SER A 101 -18.77 11.71 0.05
N ASN A 102 -18.16 12.79 -0.44
CA ASN A 102 -18.32 14.17 0.05
C ASN A 102 -18.29 14.30 1.59
N SER A 103 -17.45 13.51 2.28
CA SER A 103 -17.43 13.46 3.75
C SER A 103 -16.14 14.01 4.34
N GLU A 104 -16.25 15.10 5.12
CA GLU A 104 -15.15 15.67 5.90
C GLU A 104 -14.60 14.70 6.97
N SER A 105 -15.40 13.71 7.39
CA SER A 105 -14.96 12.70 8.37
C SER A 105 -13.80 11.83 7.88
N ILE A 106 -13.57 11.79 6.56
CA ILE A 106 -12.44 11.05 5.96
C ILE A 106 -11.13 11.80 6.16
N ASP A 107 -11.14 13.13 6.16
CA ASP A 107 -9.93 13.93 6.39
C ASP A 107 -9.33 13.61 7.76
N GLN A 108 -10.16 13.54 8.80
CA GLN A 108 -9.70 13.16 10.13
C GLN A 108 -9.15 11.72 10.17
N ARG A 109 -9.77 10.78 9.45
CA ARG A 109 -9.28 9.40 9.37
C ARG A 109 -7.90 9.33 8.71
N VAL A 110 -7.70 10.09 7.64
CA VAL A 110 -6.40 10.13 6.94
C VAL A 110 -5.35 10.84 7.78
N SER A 111 -5.66 11.97 8.42
CA SER A 111 -4.72 12.63 9.34
C SER A 111 -4.28 11.67 10.45
N THR A 112 -5.22 10.95 11.06
CA THR A 112 -4.89 10.00 12.13
C THR A 112 -4.13 8.77 11.61
N LEU A 113 -4.35 8.36 10.35
CA LEU A 113 -3.54 7.31 9.72
C LEU A 113 -2.09 7.78 9.53
N LEU A 114 -1.89 9.02 9.08
CA LEU A 114 -0.54 9.59 8.84
C LEU A 114 0.27 9.73 10.13
N ASP A 115 -0.40 9.97 11.26
CA ASP A 115 0.24 10.08 12.57
C ASP A 115 0.46 8.73 13.27
N SER A 116 -0.12 7.64 12.75
CA SER A 116 -0.02 6.32 13.34
C SER A 116 1.32 5.64 13.06
N GLU A 117 1.75 4.78 13.99
CA GLU A 117 3.03 4.08 13.93
C GLU A 117 2.84 2.55 14.03
N PHE A 118 3.84 1.81 13.57
CA PHE A 118 3.96 0.37 13.83
C PHE A 118 4.43 0.12 15.26
N ASN A 119 4.06 -1.04 15.81
CA ASN A 119 4.77 -1.58 16.96
C ASN A 119 6.07 -2.26 16.50
N ILE A 120 6.97 -2.51 17.45
CA ILE A 120 8.16 -3.32 17.22
C ILE A 120 7.87 -4.75 17.71
N VAL A 121 7.91 -5.69 16.77
CA VAL A 121 7.76 -7.14 16.97
C VAL A 121 9.14 -7.77 17.00
N ASP A 122 9.36 -8.74 17.89
CA ASP A 122 10.63 -9.45 18.07
C ASP A 122 11.84 -8.52 18.26
N GLY A 123 11.62 -7.33 18.82
CA GLY A 123 12.65 -6.32 19.11
C GLY A 123 13.18 -5.54 17.91
N ILE A 124 12.86 -5.92 16.66
CA ILE A 124 13.42 -5.28 15.46
C ILE A 124 12.47 -5.11 14.28
N LYS A 125 11.35 -5.85 14.20
CA LYS A 125 10.48 -5.86 13.02
C LYS A 125 9.30 -4.88 13.19
N PRO A 126 9.07 -3.92 12.28
CA PRO A 126 7.86 -3.12 12.31
C PRO A 126 6.64 -3.98 11.94
N GLY A 127 5.65 -4.04 12.82
CA GLY A 127 4.45 -4.86 12.63
C GLY A 127 3.30 -4.47 13.55
N GLY A 128 2.08 -4.85 13.17
CA GLY A 128 0.87 -4.59 13.97
C GLY A 128 0.67 -3.13 14.35
N GLY A 129 0.20 -2.91 15.59
CA GLY A 129 0.05 -1.57 16.16
C GLY A 129 -1.10 -0.75 15.56
N GLU A 130 -1.09 0.54 15.88
CA GLU A 130 -2.14 1.48 15.48
C GLU A 130 -2.22 1.61 13.95
N LEU A 131 -1.07 1.65 13.27
CA LEU A 131 -1.01 1.74 11.82
C LEU A 131 -1.69 0.55 11.14
N ALA A 132 -1.39 -0.69 11.55
CA ALA A 132 -2.01 -1.87 10.93
C ALA A 132 -3.54 -1.87 11.13
N TYR A 133 -4.00 -1.47 12.31
CA TYR A 133 -5.43 -1.34 12.60
C TYR A 133 -6.11 -0.27 11.72
N ARG A 134 -5.55 0.95 11.67
CA ARG A 134 -6.13 2.07 10.91
C ARG A 134 -6.08 1.83 9.40
N LEU A 135 -4.97 1.27 8.92
CA LEU A 135 -4.80 0.93 7.51
C LEU A 135 -5.85 -0.08 7.06
N ARG A 136 -6.15 -1.11 7.88
CA ARG A 136 -7.25 -2.03 7.61
C ARG A 136 -8.59 -1.33 7.45
N GLN A 137 -8.92 -0.38 8.33
CA GLN A 137 -10.17 0.37 8.22
C GLN A 137 -10.22 1.16 6.91
N CYS A 138 -9.11 1.79 6.53
CA CYS A 138 -9.03 2.57 5.30
C CYS A 138 -9.12 1.70 4.04
N VAL A 139 -8.46 0.54 4.01
CA VAL A 139 -8.55 -0.41 2.89
C VAL A 139 -9.99 -0.91 2.70
N LYS A 140 -10.68 -1.24 3.81
CA LYS A 140 -12.09 -1.64 3.77
C LYS A 140 -12.99 -0.50 3.29
N LEU A 141 -12.73 0.73 3.74
CA LEU A 141 -13.46 1.90 3.29
C LEU A 141 -13.28 2.10 1.77
N ALA A 142 -12.04 2.05 1.27
CA ALA A 142 -11.76 2.13 -0.16
C ALA A 142 -12.51 1.05 -0.96
N SER A 143 -12.53 -0.20 -0.47
CA SER A 143 -13.30 -1.27 -1.12
C SER A 143 -14.82 -1.02 -1.10
N GLY A 144 -15.36 -0.37 -0.06
CA GLY A 144 -16.79 -0.02 0.01
C GLY A 144 -17.19 1.03 -1.02
N HIS A 145 -16.23 1.84 -1.47
CA HIS A 145 -16.39 2.83 -2.53
C HIS A 145 -15.89 2.33 -3.90
N GLU A 146 -15.60 1.03 -4.03
CA GLU A 146 -15.08 0.41 -5.26
C GLU A 146 -13.75 0.99 -5.79
N ILE A 147 -12.97 1.61 -4.90
CA ILE A 147 -11.69 2.23 -5.26
C ILE A 147 -10.56 1.26 -4.91
N GLY A 148 -9.68 1.04 -5.88
CA GLY A 148 -8.56 0.10 -5.76
C GLY A 148 -7.37 0.61 -4.96
N VAL A 149 -6.47 -0.34 -4.69
CA VAL A 149 -5.19 -0.09 -4.02
C VAL A 149 -4.07 -0.61 -4.93
N ASP A 150 -3.02 0.20 -5.10
CA ASP A 150 -1.76 -0.27 -5.65
C ASP A 150 -0.99 -1.02 -4.56
N TRP A 151 -1.12 -2.35 -4.55
CA TRP A 151 -0.52 -3.20 -3.52
C TRP A 151 1.00 -3.20 -3.54
N TYR A 152 1.62 -3.03 -4.71
CA TYR A 152 3.07 -2.94 -4.82
C TYR A 152 3.56 -1.63 -4.20
N ARG A 153 2.92 -0.51 -4.54
CA ARG A 153 3.25 0.79 -3.95
C ARG A 153 3.01 0.78 -2.45
N LEU A 154 1.88 0.26 -1.98
CA LEU A 154 1.58 0.18 -0.55
C LEU A 154 2.63 -0.66 0.19
N LEU A 155 3.06 -1.82 -0.35
CA LEU A 155 4.12 -2.63 0.24
C LEU A 155 5.43 -1.84 0.39
N GLN A 156 5.87 -1.12 -0.66
CA GLN A 156 7.06 -0.28 -0.56
C GLN A 156 6.91 0.81 0.50
N ASP A 157 5.76 1.44 0.52
CA ASP A 157 5.48 2.57 1.41
C ASP A 157 5.53 2.14 2.88
N LEU A 158 4.99 0.97 3.21
CA LEU A 158 5.04 0.44 4.57
C LEU A 158 6.46 0.08 5.01
N LYS A 159 7.32 -0.45 4.11
CA LYS A 159 8.74 -0.74 4.43
C LYS A 159 9.52 0.50 4.86
N TYR A 160 9.07 1.68 4.47
CA TYR A 160 9.70 2.96 4.78
C TYR A 160 8.86 3.85 5.70
N TRP A 161 7.80 3.30 6.31
CA TRP A 161 6.90 4.09 7.15
C TRP A 161 7.60 4.65 8.40
N GLY A 162 8.33 3.79 9.10
CA GLY A 162 9.03 4.16 10.35
C GLY A 162 10.32 4.96 10.18
N TYR A 163 10.61 5.48 8.98
CA TYR A 163 11.81 6.28 8.75
C TYR A 163 11.64 7.69 9.36
N PRO A 164 12.67 8.23 10.06
CA PRO A 164 12.56 9.50 10.79
C PRO A 164 12.10 10.69 9.93
N GLU A 165 12.43 10.69 8.63
CA GLU A 165 12.09 11.79 7.73
C GLU A 165 10.58 11.89 7.42
N LYS A 166 9.80 10.87 7.80
CA LYS A 166 8.37 10.73 7.52
C LYS A 166 8.04 10.92 6.04
N ARG A 167 8.89 10.39 5.17
CA ARG A 167 8.84 10.64 3.71
C ARG A 167 7.58 10.08 3.06
N VAL A 168 7.10 8.94 3.56
CA VAL A 168 5.91 8.25 3.05
C VAL A 168 4.66 9.02 3.46
N GLN A 169 4.56 9.40 4.73
CA GLN A 169 3.49 10.21 5.30
C GLN A 169 3.37 11.54 4.56
N LYS A 170 4.49 12.26 4.37
CA LYS A 170 4.51 13.52 3.60
C LYS A 170 4.03 13.32 2.16
N ARG A 171 4.40 12.22 1.50
CA ARG A 171 3.95 11.93 0.14
C ARG A 171 2.46 11.62 0.08
N TRP A 172 1.95 10.75 0.96
CA TRP A 172 0.52 10.46 1.05
C TRP A 172 -0.29 11.72 1.37
N ALA A 173 0.20 12.56 2.29
CA ALA A 173 -0.42 13.84 2.61
C ALA A 173 -0.49 14.77 1.40
N ARG A 174 0.58 14.88 0.60
CA ARG A 174 0.57 15.67 -0.65
C ARG A 174 -0.41 15.11 -1.67
N SER A 175 -0.45 13.79 -1.83
CA SER A 175 -1.39 13.13 -2.73
C SER A 175 -2.84 13.32 -2.32
N TYR A 176 -3.12 13.36 -1.01
CA TYR A 176 -4.46 13.46 -0.45
C TYR A 176 -4.97 14.91 -0.30
N PHE A 177 -4.18 15.76 0.36
CA PHE A 177 -4.51 17.16 0.67
C PHE A 177 -4.01 18.15 -0.39
N GLY A 178 -3.12 17.71 -1.29
CA GLY A 178 -2.60 18.59 -2.33
C GLY A 178 -3.70 19.10 -3.25
N TYR A 179 -3.77 20.42 -3.36
CA TYR A 179 -4.56 21.11 -4.38
C TYR A 179 -3.95 20.78 -5.75
N GLY A 180 -4.74 20.14 -6.61
CA GLY A 180 -4.27 19.71 -7.92
C GLY A 180 -3.88 20.90 -8.80
N LYS A 181 -2.71 20.81 -9.45
CA LYS A 181 -2.72 21.03 -10.90
C LYS A 181 -2.74 19.64 -11.55
N PRO A 182 -3.65 19.38 -12.49
CA PRO A 182 -3.52 18.24 -13.37
C PRO A 182 -2.16 18.35 -14.07
N VAL A 183 -1.38 17.27 -14.06
CA VAL A 183 -0.28 17.15 -15.01
C VAL A 183 -0.96 16.94 -16.36
N GLU A 184 -1.11 18.01 -17.12
CA GLU A 184 -1.44 17.94 -18.54
C GLU A 184 -0.36 17.09 -19.20
N SER A 185 -0.73 15.87 -19.59
CA SER A 185 0.04 15.12 -20.57
C SER A 185 0.08 15.97 -21.84
N GLU A 186 1.27 16.42 -22.23
CA GLU A 186 1.52 17.11 -23.49
C GLU A 186 1.04 16.24 -24.66
N THR A 187 -0.22 16.41 -25.05
CA THR A 187 -0.67 16.06 -26.39
C THR A 187 -0.15 17.17 -27.29
N LYS A 188 1.03 16.95 -27.88
CA LYS A 188 1.52 17.77 -28.99
C LYS A 188 0.58 17.59 -30.17
N GLU A 189 -0.46 18.42 -30.22
CA GLU A 189 -1.25 18.65 -31.41
C GLU A 189 -0.48 19.64 -32.29
N SER A 190 0.36 19.11 -33.18
CA SER A 190 0.98 19.91 -34.23
C SER A 190 -0.09 20.28 -35.26
N LYS A 191 -0.63 21.49 -35.13
CA LYS A 191 -1.28 22.25 -36.20
C LYS A 191 -0.70 23.67 -36.24
N GLU A 192 0.20 23.90 -37.19
CA GLU A 192 0.41 25.21 -37.83
C GLU A 192 1.06 24.91 -39.19
N GLU A 193 0.26 24.89 -40.25
CA GLU A 193 0.21 25.96 -41.27
C GLU A 193 1.47 26.04 -42.13
N ALA A 194 1.41 25.45 -43.33
CA ALA A 194 2.11 25.96 -44.51
C ALA A 194 1.05 26.36 -45.53
N LYS A 195 0.55 27.59 -45.37
CA LYS A 195 -0.07 28.37 -46.43
C LYS A 195 0.93 29.45 -46.82
N ALA A 196 1.78 29.14 -47.79
CA ALA A 196 2.51 30.09 -48.62
C ALA A 196 2.90 29.38 -49.91
#